data_AF-A0A8H5HXX4-F1
#
_entry.id   AF-A0A8H5HXX4-F1
#
_cell.length_a   1.000
_cell.length_b   1.000
_cell.length_c   1.000
_cell.angle_alpha   90.00
_cell.angle_beta   90.00
_cell.angle_gamma   90.00
#
_symmetry.space_group_name_H-M   'P 1'
#
loop_
_entity.id
_entity.type
_entity.pdbx_description
1 polymer ?
#
loop_
_entity_poly.entity_id
_entity_poly.type
_entity_poly.pdbx_seq_one_letter_code
_entity_poly.pdbx_strand_id
1 'polypeptide(L)'
;MNHFDNQRYQPNQRRTDPKERNNDPRLLPAWVLVDSDFPSNVTVQIISAFVPFTMTKVLVVRASPPCDCLSRLLRFDLEPFVLKVYDPRFFDHRHKNTPERPWSLETERIAAANRGDGRRNLSFDTNDWPEDDDQAGWEEWYYQHSELQFHSEISAYTLLTPLQG
;
A
#
# COMPACT_ATOMS: atom_id res chain seq x y z
N MET A 1 64.45 -37.83 30.35
CA MET A 1 64.99 -36.47 30.42
C MET A 1 64.05 -35.57 29.63
N ASN A 2 63.35 -34.67 30.34
CA ASN A 2 62.43 -33.59 29.91
C ASN A 2 61.14 -34.06 29.17
N HIS A 3 59.91 -34.06 29.71
CA HIS A 3 59.15 -33.15 30.60
C HIS A 3 58.72 -31.84 29.93
N PHE A 4 57.43 -31.74 29.53
CA PHE A 4 56.54 -30.57 29.41
C PHE A 4 55.15 -31.11 28.98
N ASP A 5 54.22 -31.40 29.89
CA ASP A 5 53.20 -30.54 30.52
C ASP A 5 52.11 -29.94 29.62
N ASN A 6 50.91 -30.52 29.77
CA ASN A 6 49.57 -29.92 29.82
C ASN A 6 49.43 -28.44 29.52
N GLN A 7 48.54 -28.07 28.58
CA GLN A 7 47.39 -27.18 28.87
C GLN A 7 46.23 -27.45 27.88
N ARG A 8 45.07 -27.83 28.43
CA ARG A 8 43.77 -27.91 27.74
C ARG A 8 43.28 -26.50 27.41
N TYR A 9 42.92 -26.27 26.16
CA TYR A 9 42.22 -25.06 25.73
C TYR A 9 40.70 -25.27 25.85
N GLN A 10 40.05 -24.52 26.73
CA GLN A 10 38.63 -24.15 26.67
C GLN A 10 38.56 -22.70 27.16
N PRO A 11 38.09 -21.74 26.33
CA PRO A 11 36.74 -21.17 26.53
C PRO A 11 36.13 -20.70 25.18
N ASN A 12 34.85 -20.39 24.96
CA ASN A 12 33.80 -19.73 25.73
C ASN A 12 32.44 -20.19 25.16
N GLN A 13 31.57 -20.77 25.99
CA GLN A 13 30.14 -20.84 25.68
C GLN A 13 29.54 -19.44 25.89
N ARG A 14 29.34 -18.68 24.82
CA ARG A 14 28.40 -17.55 24.85
C ARG A 14 26.99 -18.10 24.68
N ARG A 15 26.28 -18.24 25.81
CA ARG A 15 24.81 -18.20 25.82
C ARG A 15 24.40 -16.85 25.22
N THR A 16 23.82 -16.86 24.04
CA THR A 16 23.01 -15.73 23.57
C THR A 16 21.58 -16.00 24.02
N ASP A 17 21.13 -15.24 25.02
CA ASP A 17 19.74 -15.21 25.44
C ASP A 17 18.83 -14.82 24.26
N PRO A 18 17.69 -15.49 24.05
CA PRO A 18 16.74 -15.14 22.99
C PRO A 18 15.83 -14.01 23.47
N LYS A 19 16.38 -12.82 23.69
CA LYS A 19 15.60 -11.62 24.06
C LYS A 19 16.23 -10.34 23.50
N GLU A 20 16.44 -10.26 22.20
CA GLU A 20 16.76 -8.96 21.56
C GLU A 20 16.52 -8.95 20.04
N ARG A 21 15.42 -9.56 19.59
CA ARG A 21 14.85 -9.30 18.26
C ARG A 21 13.50 -8.65 18.42
N ASN A 22 13.49 -7.35 18.66
CA ASN A 22 12.39 -6.46 18.28
C ASN A 22 12.76 -5.08 18.77
N ASN A 23 13.22 -4.23 17.84
CA ASN A 23 13.02 -2.79 17.79
C ASN A 23 13.96 -2.27 16.70
N ASP A 24 13.61 -2.53 15.44
CA ASP A 24 14.11 -1.68 14.35
C ASP A 24 13.28 -0.38 14.37
N PRO A 25 13.88 0.78 14.69
CA PRO A 25 13.16 2.04 14.84
C PRO A 25 12.68 2.65 13.51
N ARG A 26 12.74 1.91 12.39
CA ARG A 26 12.40 2.44 11.04
C ARG A 26 10.98 2.15 10.57
N LEU A 27 10.17 1.41 11.30
CA LEU A 27 8.76 1.17 10.95
C LEU A 27 7.86 2.07 11.81
N LEU A 28 7.72 3.32 11.37
CA LEU A 28 6.70 4.20 11.94
C LEU A 28 5.31 3.58 11.67
N PRO A 29 4.40 3.58 12.66
CA PRO A 29 3.01 3.22 12.40
C PRO A 29 2.45 4.17 11.35
N ALA A 30 1.90 3.62 10.27
CA ALA A 30 1.26 4.39 9.22
C ALA A 30 -0.24 4.16 9.29
N TRP A 31 -1.01 5.23 9.29
CA TRP A 31 -2.46 5.18 9.38
C TRP A 31 -3.02 5.09 7.96
N VAL A 32 -3.80 4.05 7.70
CA VAL A 32 -4.59 3.95 6.46
C VAL A 32 -6.04 3.95 6.88
N LEU A 33 -6.78 4.97 6.47
CA LEU A 33 -8.23 5.00 6.61
C LEU A 33 -8.83 4.18 5.47
N VAL A 34 -9.65 3.19 5.82
CA VAL A 34 -10.42 2.38 4.87
C VAL A 34 -11.84 2.95 4.85
N ASP A 35 -12.34 3.38 3.69
CA ASP A 35 -13.59 4.15 3.58
C ASP A 35 -14.87 3.27 3.46
N SER A 36 -15.97 3.87 3.94
CA SER A 36 -17.43 3.65 3.97
C SER A 36 -18.08 2.28 4.13
N ASP A 37 -17.54 1.17 3.64
CA ASP A 37 -18.15 -0.17 3.84
C ASP A 37 -17.66 -0.84 5.14
N PHE A 38 -16.65 -0.26 5.76
CA PHE A 38 -16.19 -0.66 7.08
C PHE A 38 -16.85 0.21 8.16
N PRO A 39 -17.49 -0.40 9.18
CA PRO A 39 -18.13 0.35 10.26
C PRO A 39 -17.14 1.07 11.18
N SER A 40 -15.83 0.98 10.96
CA SER A 40 -14.80 1.52 11.83
C SER A 40 -13.47 1.78 11.11
N ASN A 41 -12.79 2.86 11.51
CA ASN A 41 -11.40 3.10 11.14
C ASN A 41 -10.51 1.94 11.60
N VAL A 42 -9.71 1.41 10.69
CA VAL A 42 -8.73 0.35 10.99
C VAL A 42 -7.35 0.97 11.06
N THR A 43 -6.60 0.69 12.11
CA THR A 43 -5.17 1.03 12.18
C THR A 43 -4.34 -0.18 11.79
N VAL A 44 -3.34 0.05 10.94
CA VAL A 44 -2.43 -1.00 10.49
C VAL A 44 -0.98 -0.62 10.76
N GLN A 45 -0.15 -1.63 11.04
CA GLN A 45 1.29 -1.52 11.06
C GLN A 45 1.83 -1.98 9.70
N ILE A 46 2.63 -1.14 9.04
CA ILE A 46 3.35 -1.54 7.83
C ILE A 46 4.52 -2.43 8.24
N ILE A 47 4.53 -3.66 7.73
CA ILE A 47 5.64 -4.61 7.91
C ILE A 47 6.65 -4.44 6.78
N SER A 48 6.17 -4.30 5.54
CA SER A 48 7.02 -4.09 4.37
C SER A 48 6.27 -3.36 3.27
N ALA A 49 7.01 -2.63 2.44
CA ALA A 49 6.50 -1.97 1.23
C ALA A 49 7.17 -2.58 0.00
N PHE A 50 6.36 -3.00 -0.97
CA PHE A 50 6.87 -3.48 -2.25
C PHE A 50 6.95 -2.32 -3.23
N VAL A 51 8.15 -2.06 -3.74
CA VAL A 51 8.45 -1.08 -4.77
C VAL A 51 9.32 -1.73 -5.86
N PRO A 52 9.21 -1.34 -7.13
CA PRO A 52 8.30 -0.33 -7.68
C PRO A 52 7.00 -0.94 -8.21
N PHE A 53 5.87 -0.30 -7.90
CA PHE A 53 4.64 -0.40 -8.69
C PHE A 53 4.40 0.99 -9.29
N THR A 54 4.13 1.04 -10.59
CA THR A 54 4.09 2.28 -11.38
C THR A 54 2.85 3.14 -11.13
N MET A 55 1.80 2.56 -10.55
CA MET A 55 0.48 3.20 -10.42
C MET A 55 -0.22 2.92 -9.08
N THR A 56 0.36 2.09 -8.21
CA THR A 56 -0.23 1.72 -6.90
C THR A 56 0.87 1.54 -5.86
N LYS A 57 0.53 1.50 -4.57
CA LYS A 57 1.45 1.01 -3.53
C LYS A 57 0.95 -0.31 -2.99
N VAL A 58 1.84 -1.30 -2.91
CA VAL A 58 1.53 -2.60 -2.31
C VAL A 58 2.31 -2.72 -1.03
N LEU A 59 1.59 -2.93 0.07
CA LEU A 59 2.11 -3.01 1.43
C LEU A 59 1.75 -4.36 2.00
N VAL A 60 2.64 -4.95 2.80
CA VAL A 60 2.28 -6.03 3.73
C VAL A 60 2.10 -5.39 5.09
N VAL A 61 0.92 -5.59 5.65
CA VAL A 61 0.46 -4.91 6.85
C VAL A 61 -0.14 -5.88 7.86
N ARG A 62 -0.29 -5.40 9.08
CA ARG A 62 -0.92 -6.08 10.22
C ARG A 62 -1.88 -5.14 10.92
N ALA A 63 -3.04 -5.59 11.38
CA ALA A 63 -3.90 -4.76 12.22
C ALA A 63 -3.22 -4.45 13.57
N SER A 64 -3.26 -3.19 14.00
CA SER A 64 -2.68 -2.76 15.29
C SER A 64 -3.54 -1.66 15.93
N PRO A 65 -4.28 -1.92 17.02
CA PRO A 65 -4.45 -3.22 17.67
C PRO A 65 -5.18 -4.22 16.76
N PRO A 66 -5.16 -5.53 17.09
CA PRO A 66 -5.96 -6.53 16.38
C PRO A 66 -7.42 -6.06 16.24
N CYS A 67 -7.99 -6.14 15.03
CA CYS A 67 -9.41 -5.82 14.80
C CYS A 67 -10.21 -7.08 14.47
N ASP A 68 -11.12 -7.46 15.35
CA ASP A 68 -12.06 -8.56 15.11
C ASP A 68 -12.91 -8.33 13.85
N CYS A 69 -13.15 -7.05 13.51
CA CYS A 69 -13.84 -6.65 12.29
C CYS A 69 -13.14 -7.16 11.03
N LEU A 70 -11.81 -7.01 10.98
CA LEU A 70 -10.98 -7.44 9.86
C LEU A 70 -10.87 -8.97 9.83
N SER A 71 -10.66 -9.61 10.98
CA SER A 71 -10.56 -11.07 11.05
C SER A 71 -11.84 -11.73 10.51
N ARG A 72 -13.01 -11.16 10.80
CA ARG A 72 -14.29 -11.62 10.26
C ARG A 72 -14.41 -11.38 8.75
N LEU A 73 -13.99 -10.22 8.26
CA LEU A 73 -14.09 -9.91 6.83
C LEU A 73 -13.14 -10.79 6.00
N LEU A 74 -11.89 -10.88 6.43
CA LEU A 74 -10.85 -11.64 5.74
C LEU A 74 -11.08 -13.15 5.86
N ARG A 75 -11.99 -13.60 6.74
CA ARG A 75 -12.35 -15.00 6.96
C ARG A 75 -11.17 -15.92 7.30
N PHE A 76 -10.08 -15.34 7.76
CA PHE A 76 -8.89 -16.04 8.21
C PHE A 76 -8.23 -15.23 9.34
N ASP A 77 -7.54 -15.92 10.25
CA ASP A 77 -6.65 -15.31 11.26
C ASP A 77 -5.35 -14.76 10.62
N LEU A 78 -5.41 -14.34 9.35
CA LEU A 78 -4.25 -14.03 8.51
C LEU A 78 -3.62 -12.70 8.89
N GLU A 79 -2.71 -12.81 9.84
CA GLU A 79 -1.71 -11.83 10.16
C GLU A 79 -0.35 -12.33 9.64
N PRO A 80 0.26 -11.71 8.61
CA PRO A 80 -0.06 -10.44 7.95
C PRO A 80 -0.87 -10.56 6.64
N PHE A 81 -1.41 -9.43 6.14
CA PHE A 81 -2.16 -9.34 4.88
C PHE A 81 -1.60 -8.29 3.91
N VAL A 82 -2.01 -8.35 2.65
CA VAL A 82 -1.60 -7.40 1.59
C VAL A 82 -2.62 -6.27 1.47
N LEU A 83 -2.14 -5.03 1.58
CA LEU A 83 -2.88 -3.81 1.33
C LEU A 83 -2.37 -3.17 0.03
N LYS A 84 -3.27 -3.01 -0.94
CA LYS A 84 -2.98 -2.29 -2.18
C LYS A 84 -3.70 -0.93 -2.16
N VAL A 85 -2.92 0.14 -2.30
CA VAL A 85 -3.39 1.52 -2.29
C VAL A 85 -3.38 2.06 -3.72
N TYR A 86 -4.56 2.39 -4.21
CA TYR A 86 -4.79 3.07 -5.49
C TYR A 86 -4.85 4.56 -5.23
N ASP A 87 -3.70 5.22 -5.33
CA ASP A 87 -3.58 6.64 -5.05
C ASP A 87 -2.96 7.34 -6.27
N PRO A 88 -3.74 8.19 -6.97
CA PRO A 88 -3.34 8.93 -8.15
C PRO A 88 -2.02 9.68 -8.00
N ARG A 89 -1.64 10.07 -6.77
CA ARG A 89 -0.43 10.85 -6.48
C ARG A 89 0.85 10.08 -6.79
N PHE A 90 0.79 8.76 -6.79
CA PHE A 90 1.95 7.90 -7.03
C PHE A 90 2.08 7.41 -8.47
N PHE A 91 1.30 7.98 -9.40
CA PHE A 91 1.43 7.66 -10.81
C PHE A 91 2.75 8.20 -11.34
N ASP A 92 3.65 7.30 -11.73
CA ASP A 92 4.96 7.66 -12.31
C ASP A 92 4.84 8.62 -13.52
N HIS A 93 3.72 8.51 -14.25
CA HIS A 93 3.39 9.36 -15.40
C HIS A 93 3.38 10.86 -15.08
N ARG A 94 3.06 11.24 -13.83
CA ARG A 94 3.03 12.64 -13.38
C ARG A 94 4.38 13.33 -13.45
N HIS A 95 5.46 12.56 -13.30
CA HIS A 95 6.84 13.09 -13.24
C HIS A 95 7.67 12.73 -14.48
N LYS A 96 7.25 11.73 -15.27
CA LYS A 96 8.01 11.24 -16.43
C LYS A 96 7.61 11.88 -17.75
N ASN A 97 6.49 12.61 -17.77
CA ASN A 97 5.96 13.21 -18.99
C ASN A 97 6.21 14.72 -19.06
N THR A 98 6.18 15.25 -20.28
CA THR A 98 6.18 16.69 -20.55
C THR A 98 4.81 17.09 -21.13
N PRO A 99 4.16 18.14 -20.60
CA PRO A 99 4.52 18.84 -19.36
C PRO A 99 4.43 17.92 -18.14
N GLU A 100 5.23 18.21 -17.11
CA GLU A 100 5.07 17.57 -15.81
C GLU A 100 3.70 17.93 -15.24
N ARG A 101 3.06 16.97 -14.56
CA ARG A 101 1.70 17.12 -14.01
C ARG A 101 1.72 16.78 -12.52
N PRO A 102 2.47 17.55 -11.70
CA PRO A 102 2.56 17.28 -10.28
C PRO A 102 1.19 17.41 -9.63
N TRP A 103 0.89 16.51 -8.70
CA TRP A 103 -0.34 16.60 -7.93
C TRP A 103 -0.35 17.88 -7.08
N SER A 104 -1.52 18.50 -6.95
CA SER A 104 -1.77 19.57 -5.99
C SER A 104 -3.12 19.36 -5.29
N LEU A 105 -3.17 19.71 -4.00
CA LEU A 105 -4.42 19.62 -3.22
C LEU A 105 -5.51 20.53 -3.79
N GLU A 106 -5.13 21.69 -4.35
CA GLU A 106 -6.08 22.64 -4.90
C GLU A 106 -6.75 22.09 -6.17
N THR A 107 -5.96 21.54 -7.09
CA THR A 107 -6.49 20.93 -8.32
C THR A 107 -7.33 19.70 -8.04
N GLU A 108 -6.93 18.87 -7.07
CA GLU A 108 -7.73 17.73 -6.61
C GLU A 108 -9.09 18.18 -6.05
N ARG A 109 -9.12 19.24 -5.24
CA ARG A 109 -10.37 19.80 -4.72
C ARG A 109 -11.28 20.31 -5.82
N ILE A 110 -10.73 20.97 -6.84
CA ILE A 110 -11.49 21.45 -7.98
C ILE A 110 -12.06 20.27 -8.77
N ALA A 111 -11.26 19.23 -9.04
CA ALA A 111 -11.73 18.03 -9.70
C ALA A 111 -12.83 17.32 -8.90
N ALA A 112 -12.67 17.19 -7.59
CA ALA A 112 -13.68 16.62 -6.70
C ALA A 112 -14.98 17.43 -6.68
N ALA A 113 -14.90 18.77 -6.68
CA ALA A 113 -16.06 19.64 -6.78
C ALA A 113 -16.79 19.47 -8.12
N ASN A 114 -16.06 19.47 -9.24
CA ASN A 114 -16.60 19.22 -10.57
C ASN A 114 -17.33 17.86 -10.65
N ARG A 115 -16.80 16.83 -9.98
CA ARG A 115 -17.44 15.52 -9.87
C ARG A 115 -18.77 15.59 -9.13
N GLY A 116 -18.81 16.32 -8.01
CA GLY A 116 -20.03 16.59 -7.23
C GLY A 116 -21.10 17.32 -8.03
N ASP A 117 -20.69 18.21 -8.95
CA ASP A 117 -21.56 18.97 -9.85
C ASP A 117 -22.02 18.16 -11.09
N GLY A 118 -21.73 16.85 -11.15
CA GLY A 118 -22.15 15.99 -12.26
C GLY A 118 -21.31 16.12 -13.53
N ARG A 119 -20.15 16.79 -13.48
CA ARG A 119 -19.21 16.91 -14.61
C ARG A 119 -18.29 15.70 -14.77
N ARG A 120 -18.56 14.63 -14.03
CA ARG A 120 -17.84 13.36 -14.12
C ARG A 120 -18.05 12.75 -15.51
N ASN A 121 -16.97 12.39 -16.21
CA ASN A 121 -17.07 11.59 -17.44
C ASN A 121 -17.58 10.18 -17.11
N LEU A 122 -18.81 9.87 -17.52
CA LEU A 122 -19.43 8.55 -17.29
C LEU A 122 -18.99 7.50 -18.32
N SER A 123 -18.50 7.94 -19.47
CA SER A 123 -17.95 7.11 -20.54
C SER A 123 -16.43 7.20 -20.56
N PHE A 124 -15.81 7.11 -19.38
CA PHE A 124 -14.37 7.23 -19.22
C PHE A 124 -13.60 6.28 -20.15
N ASP A 125 -12.69 6.85 -20.95
CA ASP A 125 -11.71 6.11 -21.73
C ASP A 125 -10.31 6.55 -21.27
N THR A 126 -9.45 5.59 -20.99
CA THR A 126 -8.04 5.84 -20.63
C THR A 126 -7.24 6.54 -21.72
N ASN A 127 -7.73 6.54 -22.97
CA ASN A 127 -7.09 7.23 -24.09
C ASN A 127 -7.64 8.66 -24.32
N ASP A 128 -8.72 9.03 -23.63
CA ASP A 128 -9.30 10.38 -23.72
C ASP A 128 -8.57 11.30 -22.74
N TRP A 129 -7.42 11.81 -23.19
CA TRP A 129 -6.55 12.64 -22.36
C TRP A 129 -7.08 14.09 -22.28
N PRO A 130 -7.09 14.69 -21.08
CA PRO A 130 -7.36 16.11 -20.93
C PRO A 130 -6.33 16.97 -21.66
N GLU A 131 -6.72 18.21 -21.97
CA GLU A 131 -5.79 19.21 -22.51
C GLU A 131 -4.64 19.48 -21.53
N ASP A 132 -3.47 19.84 -22.05
CA ASP A 132 -2.23 19.96 -21.24
C ASP A 132 -2.33 21.03 -20.13
N ASP A 133 -3.13 22.07 -20.32
CA ASP A 133 -3.36 23.14 -19.35
C ASP A 133 -4.55 22.86 -18.41
N ASP A 134 -5.35 21.82 -18.67
CA ASP A 134 -6.49 21.45 -17.84
C ASP A 134 -6.06 20.59 -16.64
N GLN A 135 -5.46 21.26 -15.64
CA GLN A 135 -4.99 20.60 -14.43
C GLN A 135 -6.09 19.85 -13.67
N ALA A 136 -7.31 20.40 -13.63
CA ALA A 136 -8.43 19.75 -12.95
C ALA A 136 -8.92 18.53 -13.73
N GLY A 137 -8.98 18.61 -15.06
CA GLY A 137 -9.26 17.47 -15.93
C GLY A 137 -8.24 16.35 -15.75
N TRP A 138 -6.95 16.68 -15.65
CA TRP A 138 -5.91 15.69 -15.34
C TRP A 138 -6.10 15.02 -13.99
N GLU A 139 -6.43 15.76 -12.93
CA GLU A 139 -6.71 15.16 -11.62
C GLU A 139 -7.91 14.22 -11.66
N GLU A 140 -8.98 14.59 -12.37
CA GLU A 140 -10.13 13.71 -12.55
C GLU A 140 -9.78 12.48 -13.40
N TRP A 141 -8.99 12.64 -14.47
CA TRP A 141 -8.52 11.52 -15.29
C TRP A 141 -7.71 10.53 -14.46
N TYR A 142 -6.75 11.01 -13.64
CA TYR A 142 -5.95 10.13 -12.79
C TYR A 142 -6.79 9.45 -11.70
N TYR A 143 -7.80 10.14 -11.16
CA TYR A 143 -8.76 9.55 -10.22
C TYR A 143 -9.55 8.41 -10.87
N GLN A 144 -10.18 8.66 -12.02
CA GLN A 144 -10.98 7.65 -12.73
C GLN A 144 -10.11 6.49 -13.20
N HIS A 145 -8.86 6.76 -13.61
CA HIS A 145 -7.90 5.71 -13.95
C HIS A 145 -7.58 4.82 -12.75
N SER A 146 -7.36 5.40 -11.56
CA SER A 146 -7.09 4.65 -10.33
C SER A 146 -8.29 3.80 -9.89
N GLU A 147 -9.50 4.34 -10.02
CA GLU A 147 -10.75 3.64 -9.73
C GLU A 147 -11.00 2.48 -10.72
N LEU A 148 -10.76 2.70 -12.01
CA LEU A 148 -10.82 1.65 -13.04
C LEU A 148 -9.87 0.50 -12.72
N GLN A 149 -8.63 0.78 -12.30
CA GLN A 149 -7.67 -0.25 -11.90
C GLN A 149 -8.15 -1.04 -10.68
N PHE A 150 -8.66 -0.35 -9.66
CA PHE A 150 -9.24 -0.98 -8.48
C PHE A 150 -10.37 -1.95 -8.85
N HIS A 151 -11.33 -1.51 -9.66
CA HIS A 151 -12.45 -2.35 -10.09
C HIS A 151 -12.00 -3.51 -10.99
N SER A 152 -11.04 -3.28 -11.88
CA SER A 152 -10.46 -4.31 -12.74
C SER A 152 -9.80 -5.42 -11.91
N GLU A 153 -9.05 -5.04 -10.87
CA GLU A 153 -8.40 -5.99 -9.98
C GLU A 153 -9.40 -6.79 -9.14
N ILE A 154 -10.41 -6.13 -8.56
CA ILE A 154 -11.49 -6.82 -7.84
C ILE A 154 -12.18 -7.83 -8.76
N SER A 155 -12.49 -7.42 -9.98
CA SER A 155 -13.13 -8.28 -10.98
C SER A 155 -12.24 -9.48 -11.31
N ALA A 156 -10.93 -9.26 -11.49
CA ALA A 156 -9.97 -10.33 -11.73
C ALA A 156 -9.93 -11.33 -10.56
N TYR A 157 -9.82 -10.87 -9.31
CA TYR A 157 -9.84 -11.76 -8.14
C TYR A 157 -11.16 -12.50 -7.97
N THR A 158 -12.28 -11.85 -8.28
CA THR A 158 -13.61 -12.48 -8.26
C THR A 158 -13.67 -13.63 -9.27
N LEU A 159 -13.17 -13.42 -10.49
CA LEU A 159 -13.10 -14.47 -11.53
C LEU A 159 -12.13 -15.60 -11.18
N LEU A 160 -11.08 -15.30 -10.42
CA LEU A 160 -10.11 -16.29 -9.95
C LEU A 160 -10.57 -17.05 -8.69
N THR A 161 -11.65 -16.63 -8.04
CA THR A 161 -12.16 -17.27 -6.81
C THR A 161 -12.37 -18.79 -6.97
N PRO A 162 -12.94 -19.33 -8.07
CA PRO A 162 -13.07 -20.77 -8.26
C PRO A 162 -11.75 -21.54 -8.38
N LEU A 163 -10.63 -20.85 -8.64
CA LEU A 163 -9.29 -21.43 -8.80
C LEU A 163 -8.45 -21.31 -7.52
N GLN A 164 -8.94 -20.61 -6.51
CA GLN A 164 -8.30 -20.50 -5.21
C GLN A 164 -8.75 -21.72 -4.38
N GLY A 165 -7.87 -22.73 -4.30
CA GLY A 165 -8.12 -24.02 -3.66
C GLY A 165 -8.31 -23.96 -2.14
#